data_AF-A0A1M5I4V8-F1
#
_entry.id   AF-A0A1M5I4V8-F1
#
_cell.length_a   1.000
_cell.length_b   1.000
_cell.length_c   1.000
_cell.angle_alpha   90.00
_cell.angle_beta   90.00
_cell.angle_gamma   90.00
#
_symmetry.space_group_name_H-M   'P 1'
#
loop_
_entity.id
_entity.type
_entity.pdbx_description
1 polymer ?
#
loop_
_entity_poly.entity_id
_entity_poly.type
_entity_poly.pdbx_seq_one_letter_code
_entity_poly.pdbx_strand_id
1 'polypeptide(L)'
;MIQKSFIKCLQLFKIKVMMKKCLFFVFLIIALTGCSSYSEMLSADSNMKKVELDMTKEQVIAIMGSNYQRVGSFRLEDSTYVEMLGFKRNYNETYVMRFENGILTEWNKEVIPEYPAPVNTNTVSK
;
A
#
# COMPACT_ATOMS: atom_id res chain seq x y z
N MET A 1 10.05 52.55 -31.43
CA MET A 1 10.21 52.03 -30.06
C MET A 1 9.07 51.07 -29.61
N ILE A 2 7.90 51.05 -30.28
CA ILE A 2 6.67 50.37 -29.82
C ILE A 2 6.62 48.86 -30.16
N GLN A 3 7.25 48.39 -31.24
CA GLN A 3 7.14 46.99 -31.68
C GLN A 3 7.88 45.95 -30.81
N LYS A 4 8.95 46.34 -30.11
CA LYS A 4 9.71 45.43 -29.22
C LYS A 4 8.93 45.05 -27.94
N SER A 5 7.99 45.90 -27.51
CA SER A 5 7.16 45.69 -26.32
C SER A 5 6.06 44.64 -26.56
N PHE A 6 5.42 44.70 -27.74
CA PHE A 6 4.35 43.77 -28.12
C PHE A 6 4.83 42.32 -28.29
N ILE A 7 6.00 42.12 -28.88
CA ILE A 7 6.58 40.77 -29.07
C ILE A 7 6.94 40.13 -27.72
N LYS A 8 7.50 40.90 -26.78
CA LYS A 8 7.76 40.41 -25.41
C LYS A 8 6.47 40.00 -24.69
N CYS A 9 5.40 40.78 -24.83
CA CYS A 9 4.12 40.47 -24.20
C CYS A 9 3.46 39.20 -24.78
N LEU A 10 3.56 38.99 -26.11
CA LEU A 10 3.04 37.79 -26.78
C LEU A 10 3.81 36.51 -26.40
N GLN A 11 5.13 36.61 -26.24
CA GLN A 11 5.99 35.52 -25.76
C GLN A 11 5.69 35.17 -24.30
N LEU A 12 5.52 36.18 -23.43
CA LEU A 12 5.14 35.99 -22.02
C LEU A 12 3.73 35.39 -21.89
N PHE A 13 2.78 35.76 -22.75
CA PHE A 13 1.43 35.19 -22.77
C PHE A 13 1.42 33.72 -23.20
N LYS A 14 2.20 33.35 -24.22
CA LYS A 14 2.40 31.95 -24.64
C LYS A 14 3.08 31.10 -23.55
N ILE A 15 4.12 31.63 -22.90
CA ILE A 15 4.81 30.97 -21.79
C ILE A 15 3.85 30.74 -20.60
N LYS A 16 3.03 31.74 -20.26
CA LYS A 16 2.06 31.67 -19.14
C LYS A 16 0.92 30.67 -19.41
N VAL A 17 0.49 30.51 -20.67
CA VAL A 17 -0.49 29.49 -21.10
C VAL A 17 0.12 28.08 -21.09
N MET A 18 1.38 27.95 -21.50
CA MET A 18 2.13 26.68 -21.48
C MET A 18 2.40 26.20 -20.05
N MET A 19 2.67 27.12 -19.12
CA MET A 19 2.88 26.84 -17.68
C MET A 19 1.60 26.38 -16.96
N LYS A 20 0.42 26.92 -17.33
CA LYS A 20 -0.88 26.47 -16.79
C LYS A 20 -1.28 25.08 -17.30
N LYS A 21 -1.01 24.78 -18.57
CA LYS A 21 -1.22 23.44 -19.14
C LYS A 21 -0.25 22.42 -18.53
N CYS A 22 1.02 22.78 -18.36
CA CYS A 22 2.00 21.96 -17.63
C CYS A 22 1.57 21.70 -16.18
N LEU A 23 1.08 22.71 -15.46
CA LEU A 23 0.58 22.54 -14.10
C LEU A 23 -0.60 21.56 -14.04
N PHE A 24 -1.51 21.63 -15.01
CA PHE A 24 -2.63 20.68 -15.12
C PHE A 24 -2.14 19.25 -15.40
N PHE A 25 -1.14 19.07 -16.29
CA PHE A 25 -0.53 17.76 -16.54
C PHE A 25 0.19 17.20 -15.30
N VAL A 26 0.90 18.03 -14.54
CA VAL A 26 1.54 17.61 -13.28
C VAL A 26 0.49 17.18 -12.25
N PHE A 27 -0.59 17.94 -12.12
CA PHE A 27 -1.72 17.59 -11.23
C PHE A 27 -2.38 16.27 -11.64
N LEU A 28 -2.55 16.03 -12.94
CA LEU A 28 -3.12 14.80 -13.49
C LEU A 28 -2.23 13.58 -13.21
N ILE A 29 -0.90 13.71 -13.33
CA ILE A 29 0.05 12.62 -13.03
C ILE A 29 0.01 12.26 -11.54
N ILE A 30 -0.02 13.26 -10.66
CA ILE A 30 -0.11 13.05 -9.21
C ILE A 30 -1.41 12.32 -8.85
N ALA A 31 -2.54 12.70 -9.45
CA ALA A 31 -3.83 12.08 -9.19
C ALA A 31 -3.89 10.58 -9.56
N LEU A 32 -3.07 10.13 -10.52
CA LEU A 32 -3.08 8.73 -10.99
C LEU A 32 -2.15 7.80 -10.19
N THR A 33 -1.26 8.33 -9.35
CA THR A 33 -0.28 7.51 -8.59
C THR A 33 -0.83 6.85 -7.32
N GLY A 34 -2.10 7.10 -6.96
CA GLY A 34 -2.68 6.65 -5.68
C GLY A 34 -3.12 5.17 -5.59
N CYS A 35 -2.90 4.33 -6.62
CA CYS A 35 -3.54 3.00 -6.70
C CYS A 35 -2.62 1.80 -6.38
N SER A 36 -1.34 1.99 -6.05
CA SER A 36 -0.40 0.88 -5.84
C SER A 36 -0.83 -0.06 -4.70
N SER A 37 -1.26 0.50 -3.58
CA SER A 37 -1.75 -0.22 -2.40
C SER A 37 -2.93 -1.16 -2.68
N TYR A 38 -3.88 -0.72 -3.52
CA TYR A 38 -5.06 -1.51 -3.90
C TYR A 38 -4.72 -2.66 -4.85
N SER A 39 -3.78 -2.42 -5.77
CA SER A 39 -3.29 -3.44 -6.72
C SER A 39 -2.56 -4.59 -6.01
N GLU A 40 -1.73 -4.28 -5.01
CA GLU A 40 -1.03 -5.29 -4.20
C GLU A 40 -2.05 -6.15 -3.41
N MET A 41 -3.08 -5.54 -2.84
CA MET A 41 -4.15 -6.26 -2.12
C MET A 41 -4.90 -7.27 -3.01
N LEU A 42 -5.23 -6.89 -4.25
CA LEU A 42 -5.91 -7.77 -5.21
C LEU A 42 -5.04 -8.95 -5.69
N SER A 43 -3.72 -8.76 -5.71
CA SER A 43 -2.76 -9.78 -6.15
C SER A 43 -2.20 -10.63 -5.00
N ALA A 44 -2.58 -10.35 -3.76
CA ALA A 44 -2.06 -11.03 -2.57
C ALA A 44 -2.17 -12.58 -2.68
N ASP A 45 -3.31 -13.12 -3.11
CA ASP A 45 -3.48 -14.57 -3.24
C ASP A 45 -2.59 -15.21 -4.32
N SER A 46 -2.36 -14.51 -5.45
CA SER A 46 -1.53 -15.04 -6.53
C SER A 46 -0.04 -14.91 -6.22
N ASN A 47 0.34 -13.87 -5.48
CA ASN A 47 1.70 -13.68 -5.00
C ASN A 47 2.05 -14.65 -3.87
N MET A 48 1.13 -14.91 -2.95
CA MET A 48 1.35 -15.84 -1.85
C MET A 48 1.71 -17.26 -2.34
N LYS A 49 1.20 -17.69 -3.51
CA LYS A 49 1.57 -18.97 -4.13
C LYS A 49 3.04 -19.09 -4.54
N LYS A 50 3.76 -17.97 -4.63
CA LYS A 50 5.18 -17.90 -5.00
C LYS A 50 6.09 -17.79 -3.78
N VAL A 51 5.52 -17.54 -2.60
CA VAL A 51 6.27 -17.41 -1.36
C VAL A 51 6.51 -18.79 -0.79
N GLU A 52 7.76 -19.09 -0.49
CA GLU A 52 8.20 -20.33 0.15
C GLU A 52 8.88 -20.01 1.47
N LEU A 53 8.94 -20.99 2.37
CA LEU A 53 9.75 -20.86 3.59
C LEU A 53 11.22 -20.67 3.22
N ASP A 54 11.99 -20.18 4.18
CA ASP A 54 13.42 -19.88 4.04
C ASP A 54 13.75 -18.72 3.08
N MET A 55 12.74 -18.05 2.52
CA MET A 55 12.93 -16.80 1.77
C MET A 55 13.34 -15.66 2.69
N THR A 56 14.23 -14.80 2.21
CA THR A 56 14.57 -13.54 2.88
C THR A 56 13.37 -12.58 2.87
N LYS A 57 13.30 -11.70 3.88
CA LYS A 57 12.31 -10.63 3.94
C LYS A 57 12.26 -9.81 2.64
N GLU A 58 13.39 -9.51 2.05
CA GLU A 58 13.50 -8.72 0.82
C GLU A 58 12.89 -9.47 -0.38
N GLN A 59 13.11 -10.78 -0.49
CA GLN A 59 12.46 -11.62 -1.51
C GLN A 59 10.95 -11.67 -1.32
N VAL A 60 10.50 -11.83 -0.08
CA VAL A 60 9.06 -11.87 0.23
C VAL A 60 8.40 -10.53 -0.09
N ILE A 61 9.02 -9.40 0.27
CA ILE A 61 8.53 -8.05 -0.08
C ILE A 61 8.51 -7.84 -1.59
N ALA A 62 9.52 -8.34 -2.32
CA ALA A 62 9.56 -8.25 -3.78
C ALA A 62 8.41 -9.04 -4.45
N ILE A 63 7.96 -10.14 -3.82
CA ILE A 63 6.84 -10.95 -4.31
C ILE A 63 5.49 -10.37 -3.89
N MET A 64 5.34 -10.05 -2.61
CA MET A 64 4.05 -9.68 -2.01
C MET A 64 3.68 -8.21 -2.21
N GLY A 65 4.68 -7.35 -2.38
CA GLY A 65 4.49 -5.90 -2.46
C GLY A 65 5.08 -5.16 -1.26
N SER A 66 5.17 -3.84 -1.40
CA SER A 66 5.77 -2.96 -0.38
C SER A 66 4.77 -2.48 0.66
N ASN A 67 3.47 -2.72 0.44
CA ASN A 67 2.38 -2.30 1.31
C ASN A 67 2.09 -3.36 2.39
N TYR A 68 3.01 -3.47 3.34
CA TYR A 68 2.85 -4.34 4.51
C TYR A 68 2.68 -3.53 5.80
N GLN A 69 2.13 -4.17 6.81
CA GLN A 69 2.03 -3.65 8.17
C GLN A 69 2.98 -4.41 9.08
N ARG A 70 3.70 -3.71 9.97
CA ARG A 70 4.45 -4.37 11.03
C ARG A 70 3.48 -4.76 12.14
N VAL A 71 3.23 -6.06 12.32
CA VAL A 71 2.25 -6.57 13.30
C VAL A 71 2.90 -7.06 14.58
N GLY A 72 4.22 -7.27 14.58
CA GLY A 72 4.97 -7.64 15.78
C GLY A 72 6.49 -7.53 15.58
N SER A 73 7.21 -7.34 16.69
CA SER A 73 8.67 -7.39 16.73
C SER A 73 9.15 -7.63 18.15
N PHE A 74 9.99 -8.64 18.35
CA PHE A 74 10.54 -9.00 19.66
C PHE A 74 11.83 -9.81 19.50
N ARG A 75 12.50 -10.08 20.61
CA ARG A 75 13.65 -11.00 20.68
C ARG A 75 13.27 -12.19 21.54
N LEU A 76 13.64 -13.39 21.09
CA LEU A 76 13.55 -14.62 21.86
C LEU A 76 14.72 -14.71 22.86
N GLU A 77 14.63 -15.64 23.80
CA GLU A 77 15.63 -15.85 24.85
C GLU A 77 17.01 -16.26 24.29
N ASP A 78 17.02 -16.93 23.13
CA ASP A 78 18.20 -17.33 22.38
C ASP A 78 18.81 -16.19 21.54
N SER A 79 18.35 -14.95 21.72
CA SER A 79 18.73 -13.76 20.95
C SER A 79 18.23 -13.71 19.50
N THR A 80 17.41 -14.67 19.06
CA THR A 80 16.77 -14.64 17.75
C THR A 80 15.85 -13.43 17.63
N TYR A 81 16.05 -12.61 16.61
CA TYR A 81 15.20 -11.46 16.32
C TYR A 81 13.99 -11.90 15.50
N VAL A 82 12.80 -11.67 16.04
CA VAL A 82 11.53 -12.01 15.38
C VAL A 82 10.86 -10.74 14.90
N GLU A 83 10.46 -10.74 13.64
CA GLU A 83 9.69 -9.67 12.99
C GLU A 83 8.45 -10.30 12.35
N MET A 84 7.28 -9.70 12.57
CA MET A 84 6.03 -10.15 11.95
C MET A 84 5.47 -9.07 11.04
N LEU A 85 5.17 -9.44 9.80
CA LEU A 85 4.60 -8.56 8.77
C LEU A 85 3.20 -9.05 8.37
N GLY A 86 2.27 -8.12 8.19
CA GLY A 86 0.91 -8.35 7.73
C GLY A 86 0.68 -7.79 6.33
N PHE A 87 0.25 -8.63 5.39
CA PHE A 87 -0.13 -8.24 4.03
C PHE A 87 -1.64 -8.38 3.86
N LYS A 88 -2.33 -7.27 3.65
CA LYS A 88 -3.80 -7.28 3.48
C LYS A 88 -4.18 -7.90 2.14
N ARG A 89 -5.12 -8.84 2.17
CA ARG A 89 -5.81 -9.37 0.98
C ARG A 89 -7.15 -8.68 0.77
N ASN A 90 -7.84 -8.33 1.86
CA ASN A 90 -9.03 -7.49 1.87
C ASN A 90 -9.20 -6.84 3.25
N TYR A 91 -10.36 -6.29 3.56
CA TYR A 91 -10.63 -5.65 4.86
C TYR A 91 -10.59 -6.62 6.04
N ASN A 92 -10.92 -7.88 5.82
CA ASN A 92 -11.10 -8.89 6.86
C ASN A 92 -10.01 -9.98 6.82
N GLU A 93 -9.19 -10.02 5.78
CA GLU A 93 -8.20 -11.07 5.56
C GLU A 93 -6.80 -10.50 5.42
N THR A 94 -5.87 -11.03 6.22
CA THR A 94 -4.46 -10.63 6.25
C THR A 94 -3.56 -11.86 6.26
N TYR A 95 -2.55 -11.89 5.41
CA TYR A 95 -1.45 -12.85 5.53
C TYR A 95 -0.45 -12.32 6.56
N VAL A 96 -0.28 -13.04 7.66
CA VAL A 96 0.72 -12.75 8.68
C VAL A 96 1.93 -13.63 8.43
N MET A 97 3.11 -13.03 8.39
CA MET A 97 4.38 -13.68 8.06
C MET A 97 5.36 -13.43 9.18
N ARG A 98 6.00 -14.50 9.66
CA ARG A 98 6.96 -14.47 10.75
C ARG A 98 8.36 -14.70 10.22
N PHE A 99 9.24 -13.75 10.51
CA PHE A 99 10.63 -13.77 10.12
C PHE A 99 11.52 -13.94 11.34
N GLU A 100 12.41 -14.93 11.32
CA GLU A 100 13.48 -15.08 12.30
C GLU A 100 14.80 -14.68 11.66
N ASN A 101 15.48 -13.70 12.25
CA ASN A 101 16.73 -13.15 11.74
C ASN A 101 16.65 -12.75 10.24
N GLY A 102 15.46 -12.33 9.78
CA GLY A 102 15.21 -11.90 8.41
C GLY A 102 14.79 -13.02 7.44
N ILE A 103 14.65 -14.26 7.90
CA ILE A 103 14.25 -15.42 7.11
C ILE A 103 12.82 -15.83 7.45
N LEU A 104 11.99 -16.06 6.43
CA LEU A 104 10.60 -16.47 6.60
C LEU A 104 10.52 -17.90 7.15
N THR A 105 10.04 -18.05 8.37
CA THR A 105 9.90 -19.37 9.03
C THR A 105 8.47 -19.87 9.04
N GLU A 106 7.49 -18.95 9.00
CA GLU A 106 6.07 -19.28 9.11
C GLU A 106 5.21 -18.19 8.46
N TRP A 107 4.06 -18.60 7.94
CA TRP A 107 3.00 -17.67 7.57
C TRP A 107 1.62 -18.31 7.77
N ASN A 108 0.64 -17.46 8.08
CA ASN A 108 -0.75 -17.86 8.28
C ASN A 108 -1.70 -16.83 7.65
N LYS A 109 -2.85 -17.31 7.19
CA LYS A 109 -3.93 -16.45 6.72
C LYS A 109 -4.90 -16.19 7.87
N GLU A 110 -4.92 -14.97 8.37
CA GLU A 110 -5.84 -14.55 9.42
C GLU A 110 -7.12 -13.98 8.80
N VAL A 111 -8.25 -14.43 9.34
CA VAL A 111 -9.58 -13.90 9.03
C VAL A 111 -10.11 -13.24 10.29
N ILE A 112 -10.31 -11.94 10.25
CA ILE A 112 -11.01 -11.22 11.31
C ILE A 112 -12.48 -11.59 11.17
N PRO A 113 -13.08 -12.29 12.15
CA PRO A 113 -14.50 -12.59 12.09
C PRO A 113 -15.27 -11.28 12.14
N GLU A 114 -16.18 -11.09 11.18
CA GLU A 114 -17.09 -9.97 11.17
C GLU A 114 -18.01 -10.12 12.40
N TYR A 115 -17.78 -9.34 13.46
CA TYR A 115 -18.63 -9.41 14.65
C TYR A 115 -20.04 -8.98 14.22
N PRO A 116 -21.07 -9.85 14.29
CA PRO A 116 -22.41 -9.40 13.98
C PRO A 116 -22.76 -8.28 14.97
N ALA A 117 -23.26 -7.16 14.45
CA ALA A 117 -23.73 -6.07 15.30
C ALA A 117 -24.61 -6.65 16.42
N PRO A 118 -24.46 -6.19 17.68
CA PRO A 118 -25.24 -6.73 18.78
C PRO A 118 -26.73 -6.66 18.42
N VAL A 119 -27.41 -7.80 18.43
CA VAL A 119 -28.85 -7.89 18.19
C VAL A 119 -29.55 -7.03 19.24
N ASN A 120 -30.32 -6.03 18.80
CA ASN A 120 -31.09 -5.20 19.70
C ASN A 120 -32.23 -6.03 20.30
N THR A 121 -32.05 -6.59 21.49
CA THR A 121 -33.09 -7.38 22.18
C THR A 121 -34.31 -6.56 22.63
N ASN A 122 -34.36 -5.26 22.33
CA ASN A 122 -35.45 -4.34 22.71
C ASN A 122 -36.67 -4.37 21.76
N THR A 123 -36.64 -5.16 20.70
CA THR A 123 -37.72 -5.22 19.70
C THR A 123 -38.59 -6.49 19.77
N VAL A 124 -38.34 -7.41 20.71
CA VAL A 124 -39.11 -8.68 20.84
C VAL A 124 -40.13 -8.63 21.99
N SER A 125 -40.32 -7.49 22.64
CA SER A 125 -41.35 -7.30 23.66
C SER A 125 -42.17 -6.04 23.40
N LYS A 126 -43.10 -6.11 22.44
CA LYS A 126 -44.30 -5.27 22.43
C LYS A 126 -45.47 -5.97 21.77
#